data_AF-A0A564KXX9-F1
#
_entry.id   AF-A0A564KXX9-F1
#
_cell.length_a   1.000
_cell.length_b   1.000
_cell.length_c   1.000
_cell.angle_alpha   90.00
_cell.angle_beta   90.00
_cell.angle_gamma   90.00
#
_symmetry.space_group_name_H-M   'P 1'
#
loop_
_entity.id
_entity.type
_entity.pdbx_description
1 polymer ?
#
loop_
_entity_poly.entity_id
_entity_poly.type
_entity_poly.pdbx_seq_one_letter_code
_entity_poly.pdbx_strand_id
1 'polypeptide(L)'
;MLAKKVTAEEVNQAMKNAAANNESFGYTEEEIVSSDVIGSHFGSIYDATQLEIAEAGDVQLVKTVAWYDNEYGFVTQLIRVLDKFAK
;
A
#
# COMPACT_ATOMS: atom_id res chain seq x y z
N MET A 1 4.38 5.04 16.79
CA MET A 1 4.84 6.29 16.17
C MET A 1 6.02 5.98 15.28
N LEU A 2 6.22 6.73 14.20
CA LEU A 2 7.42 6.58 13.37
C LEU A 2 8.64 7.12 14.12
N ALA A 3 9.83 6.61 13.78
CA ALA A 3 11.09 7.05 14.40
C ALA A 3 11.51 8.48 14.01
N LYS A 4 10.87 9.06 12.99
CA LYS A 4 11.09 10.43 12.51
C LYS A 4 9.75 11.11 12.30
N LYS A 5 9.72 12.44 12.48
CA LYS A 5 8.59 13.26 11.99
C LYS A 5 8.57 13.23 10.47
N VAL A 6 7.38 13.16 9.90
CA VAL A 6 7.16 13.11 8.45
C VAL A 6 6.01 14.02 8.04
N THR A 7 5.98 14.38 6.76
CA THR A 7 4.87 15.06 6.10
C THR A 7 4.07 14.08 5.23
N ALA A 8 2.87 14.48 4.79
CA ALA A 8 2.05 13.66 3.91
C ALA A 8 2.75 13.37 2.57
N GLU A 9 3.40 14.39 2.02
CA GLU A 9 4.19 14.30 0.79
C GLU A 9 5.34 13.28 0.92
N GLU A 10 6.08 13.33 2.04
CA GLU A 10 7.19 12.41 2.28
C GLU A 10 6.73 10.95 2.38
N VAL A 11 5.59 10.71 3.03
CA VAL A 11 5.02 9.36 3.15
C VAL A 11 4.53 8.87 1.78
N ASN A 12 3.71 9.67 1.08
CA ASN A 12 3.19 9.30 -0.23
C ASN A 12 4.31 9.06 -1.24
N GLN A 13 5.33 9.91 -1.28
CA GLN A 13 6.47 9.73 -2.17
C GLN A 13 7.26 8.45 -1.83
N ALA A 14 7.45 8.14 -0.54
CA ALA A 14 8.12 6.90 -0.14
C ALA A 14 7.32 5.66 -0.57
N MET A 15 6.00 5.67 -0.41
CA MET A 15 5.11 4.58 -0.81
C MET A 15 5.05 4.42 -2.34
N LYS A 16 4.96 5.53 -3.08
CA LYS A 16 5.01 5.57 -4.55
C LYS A 16 6.31 4.97 -5.10
N ASN A 17 7.44 5.32 -4.48
CA ASN A 17 8.73 4.76 -4.83
C ASN A 17 8.84 3.26 -4.53
N ALA A 18 8.24 2.79 -3.42
CA ALA A 18 8.22 1.37 -3.07
C ALA A 18 7.32 0.51 -3.99
N ALA A 19 6.28 1.12 -4.56
CA ALA A 19 5.40 0.52 -5.57
C ALA A 19 6.00 0.57 -6.98
N ALA A 20 6.98 1.44 -7.23
CA ALA A 20 7.60 1.56 -8.55
C ALA A 20 8.28 0.24 -8.96
N ASN A 21 7.85 -0.32 -10.09
CA ASN A 21 8.31 -1.63 -10.61
C ASN A 21 8.09 -2.80 -9.65
N ASN A 22 7.05 -2.73 -8.79
CA ASN A 22 6.70 -3.79 -7.86
C ASN A 22 5.41 -4.49 -8.31
N GLU A 23 5.51 -5.75 -8.73
CA GLU A 23 4.33 -6.52 -9.16
C GLU A 23 3.41 -6.92 -7.99
N SER A 24 3.90 -6.88 -6.76
CA SER A 24 3.17 -7.28 -5.56
C SER A 24 2.49 -6.13 -4.84
N PHE A 25 2.98 -4.89 -5.03
CA PHE A 25 2.54 -3.72 -4.28
C PHE A 25 2.21 -2.57 -5.22
N GLY A 26 0.92 -2.24 -5.29
CA GLY A 26 0.38 -1.14 -6.08
C GLY A 26 0.29 0.17 -5.30
N TYR A 27 0.02 1.25 -6.03
CA TYR A 27 -0.17 2.59 -5.49
C TYR A 27 -1.30 3.27 -6.26
N THR A 28 -2.21 3.94 -5.58
CA THR A 28 -3.29 4.72 -6.19
C THR A 28 -3.41 6.10 -5.54
N GLU A 29 -3.74 7.08 -6.37
CA GLU A 29 -4.17 8.44 -6.01
C GLU A 29 -5.65 8.66 -6.39
N GLU A 30 -6.33 7.62 -6.88
CA GLU A 30 -7.74 7.64 -7.25
C GLU A 30 -8.62 7.29 -6.03
N GLU A 31 -9.77 7.95 -5.90
CA GLU A 31 -10.76 7.69 -4.84
C GLU A 31 -11.56 6.40 -5.11
N ILE A 32 -10.87 5.27 -5.02
CA ILE A 32 -11.44 3.94 -5.25
C ILE A 32 -12.21 3.41 -4.04
N VAL A 33 -13.09 2.45 -4.28
CA VAL A 33 -13.81 1.70 -3.25
C VAL A 33 -13.50 0.20 -3.33
N SER A 34 -14.04 -0.59 -2.40
CA SER A 34 -13.71 -2.01 -2.27
C SER A 34 -14.00 -2.86 -3.51
N SER A 35 -15.03 -2.53 -4.29
CA SER A 35 -15.35 -3.30 -5.50
C SER A 35 -14.31 -3.12 -6.62
N ASP A 36 -13.60 -1.99 -6.63
CA ASP A 36 -12.65 -1.66 -7.70
C ASP A 36 -11.37 -2.50 -7.60
N VAL A 37 -11.08 -3.09 -6.43
CA VAL A 37 -9.90 -3.95 -6.24
C VAL A 37 -10.17 -5.42 -6.52
N ILE A 38 -11.43 -5.82 -6.74
CA ILE A 38 -11.78 -7.22 -7.04
C ILE A 38 -11.10 -7.63 -8.37
N GLY A 39 -10.34 -8.71 -8.34
CA GLY A 39 -9.53 -9.18 -9.46
C GLY A 39 -8.17 -8.50 -9.60
N SER A 40 -7.74 -7.70 -8.64
CA SER A 40 -6.42 -7.08 -8.65
C SER A 40 -5.28 -8.11 -8.66
N HIS A 41 -4.24 -7.84 -9.43
CA HIS A 41 -3.02 -8.65 -9.49
C HIS A 41 -1.98 -8.27 -8.43
N PHE A 42 -2.26 -7.23 -7.63
CA PHE A 42 -1.42 -6.81 -6.51
C PHE A 42 -1.88 -7.48 -5.22
N GLY A 43 -0.93 -7.84 -4.36
CA GLY A 43 -1.23 -8.34 -3.02
C GLY A 43 -1.66 -7.23 -2.04
N SER A 44 -1.32 -5.98 -2.34
CA SER A 44 -1.73 -4.80 -1.60
C SER A 44 -1.60 -3.56 -2.49
N ILE A 45 -2.51 -2.59 -2.36
CA ILE A 45 -2.53 -1.34 -3.11
C ILE A 45 -2.62 -0.19 -2.11
N TYR A 46 -1.55 0.59 -1.95
CA TYR A 46 -1.57 1.75 -1.07
C TYR A 46 -2.46 2.85 -1.63
N ASP A 47 -3.31 3.43 -0.77
CA ASP A 47 -4.23 4.51 -1.12
C ASP A 47 -3.74 5.83 -0.51
N ALA A 48 -3.20 6.69 -1.36
CA ALA A 48 -2.65 7.98 -0.97
C ALA A 48 -3.72 8.97 -0.49
N THR A 49 -4.99 8.77 -0.87
CA THR A 49 -6.10 9.66 -0.54
C THR A 49 -6.51 9.55 0.94
N GLN A 50 -6.19 8.42 1.58
CA GLN A 50 -6.58 8.11 2.97
C GLN A 50 -5.46 8.32 4.00
N LEU A 51 -4.31 8.84 3.57
CA LEU A 51 -3.22 9.19 4.48
C LEU A 51 -3.66 10.29 5.45
N GLU A 52 -3.48 10.05 6.74
CA GLU A 52 -3.74 11.04 7.79
C GLU A 52 -2.54 11.16 8.73
N ILE A 53 -2.15 12.40 9.02
CA ILE A 53 -1.12 12.72 10.01
C ILE A 53 -1.76 13.60 11.08
N ALA A 54 -1.72 13.13 12.32
CA ALA A 54 -2.19 13.87 13.49
C ALA A 54 -1.01 14.21 14.41
N GLU A 55 -0.95 15.45 14.86
CA GLU A 55 0.13 15.96 15.71
C GLU A 55 -0.41 16.58 17.00
N ALA A 56 0.24 16.25 18.13
CA ALA A 56 0.00 16.86 19.42
C ALA A 56 1.34 17.06 20.15
N GLY A 57 1.89 18.27 20.05
CA GLY A 57 3.21 18.61 20.57
C GLY A 57 4.32 17.81 19.87
N ASP A 58 5.05 17.01 20.63
CA ASP A 58 6.13 16.16 20.11
C ASP A 58 5.66 14.80 19.59
N VAL A 59 4.37 14.46 19.81
CA VAL A 59 3.76 13.21 19.36
C VAL A 59 3.20 13.37 17.95
N GLN A 60 3.61 12.49 17.03
CA GLN A 60 3.05 12.38 15.68
C GLN A 60 2.49 10.97 15.45
N LEU A 61 1.23 10.89 15.03
CA LEU A 61 0.56 9.66 14.58
C LEU A 61 0.39 9.74 13.06
N VAL A 62 0.70 8.63 12.39
CA VAL A 62 0.58 8.49 10.94
C VAL A 62 -0.29 7.28 10.66
N LYS A 63 -1.41 7.51 9.98
CA LYS A 63 -2.36 6.48 9.55
C LYS A 63 -2.26 6.31 8.05
N THR A 64 -1.95 5.09 7.62
CA THR A 64 -1.88 4.69 6.21
C THR A 64 -2.92 3.61 5.93
N VAL A 65 -3.49 3.59 4.74
CA VAL A 65 -4.47 2.60 4.32
C VAL A 65 -4.01 1.94 3.02
N ALA A 66 -4.30 0.65 2.90
CA ALA A 66 -4.09 -0.09 1.66
C ALA A 66 -5.25 -1.05 1.42
N TRP A 67 -5.68 -1.13 0.17
CA TRP A 67 -6.67 -2.08 -0.30
C TRP A 67 -6.00 -3.40 -0.68
N TYR A 68 -6.77 -4.47 -0.67
CA TYR A 68 -6.38 -5.74 -1.28
C TYR A 68 -7.62 -6.56 -1.58
N ASP A 69 -7.58 -7.29 -2.69
CA ASP A 69 -8.50 -8.40 -2.89
C ASP A 69 -7.99 -9.58 -2.05
N ASN A 70 -8.76 -9.92 -1.03
CA ASN A 70 -8.41 -10.99 -0.09
C ASN A 70 -8.45 -12.39 -0.73
N GLU A 71 -9.03 -12.54 -1.92
CA GLU A 71 -9.03 -13.78 -2.69
C GLU A 71 -8.00 -13.70 -3.83
N TYR A 72 -8.26 -12.91 -4.87
CA TYR A 72 -7.46 -12.94 -6.09
C TYR A 72 -6.08 -12.31 -5.89
N GLY A 73 -6.02 -11.16 -5.22
CA GLY A 73 -4.78 -10.48 -4.86
C GLY A 73 -3.88 -11.36 -4.00
N PHE A 74 -4.45 -12.05 -3.01
CA PHE A 74 -3.74 -13.05 -2.21
C PHE A 74 -3.21 -14.23 -3.07
N VAL A 75 -4.04 -14.79 -3.94
CA VAL A 75 -3.63 -15.92 -4.80
C VAL A 75 -2.49 -15.54 -5.76
N THR A 76 -2.49 -14.33 -6.32
CA THR A 76 -1.37 -13.89 -7.18
C THR A 76 -0.03 -13.89 -6.42
N GLN A 77 -0.04 -13.49 -5.15
CA GLN A 77 1.16 -13.55 -4.29
C GLN A 77 1.59 -14.98 -4.00
N LEU A 78 0.63 -15.87 -3.74
CA LEU A 78 0.92 -17.30 -3.54
C LEU A 78 1.61 -17.91 -4.76
N ILE A 79 1.11 -17.62 -5.97
CA ILE A 79 1.71 -18.12 -7.21
C ILE A 79 3.11 -17.54 -7.43
N ARG A 80 3.35 -16.25 -7.18
CA ARG A 80 4.71 -15.66 -7.24
C ARG A 80 5.70 -16.40 -6.33
N VAL A 81 5.28 -16.78 -5.12
CA VAL A 81 6.11 -17.57 -4.19
C VAL A 81 6.33 -18.98 -4.72
N LEU A 82 5.29 -19.62 -5.25
CA LEU A 82 5.37 -20.96 -5.84
C LEU A 82 6.35 -21.00 -7.03
N ASP A 83 6.25 -20.03 -7.95
CA ASP A 83 7.14 -19.93 -9.11
C ASP A 83 8.59 -19.68 -8.71
N LYS A 84 8.81 -18.95 -7.61
CA LYS A 84 10.14 -18.76 -7.03
C LYS A 84 10.65 -20.05 -6.37
N PHE A 85 9.79 -20.84 -5.75
CA PHE A 85 10.15 -22.11 -5.11
C PHE A 85 10.45 -23.23 -6.12
N ALA A 86 9.79 -23.20 -7.28
CA ALA A 86 9.97 -24.18 -8.34
C ALA A 86 11.29 -24.00 -9.14
N LYS A 87 11.96 -22.85 -8.99
CA LYS A 87 13.24 -22.52 -9.64
C LYS A 87 14.40 -22.73 -8.68
#